data_AF-A0AAY4BI70-F1
#
_entry.id   AF-A0AAY4BI70-F1
#
_cell.length_a   1.000
_cell.length_b   1.000
_cell.length_c   1.000
_cell.angle_alpha   90.00
_cell.angle_beta   90.00
_cell.angle_gamma   90.00
#
_symmetry.space_group_name_H-M   'P 1'
#
loop_
_entity.id
_entity.type
_entity.pdbx_description
1 polymer ?
#
loop_
_entity_poly.entity_id
_entity_poly.type
_entity_poly.pdbx_seq_one_letter_code
_entity_poly.pdbx_strand_id
1 'polypeptide(L)'
;EPELQPFPPPPCKGAITVTTEDLECLDSGEFLNDVIIDFYLKYLMVEKAPCSSVERCHVFSSFFYKQLTRKDNKSPPHQRVKTWTRNVDIFNKDFLFVPVNQEAHWYLVVICFPGLQQARTVLRDGVDAMKDCGEENSADHQGDEAGTKDEGGAENNTPTSGRRTASPLVRKKKQNTAAQPCILIMDSLKVSAHERVHKLLREYLEVEWEVRRGERREFNAELMPGSHCTVPLQDNSSDCGLYLLQFAESFLQDPVVHFDLPLRMERWFPRQQVRRKRDEIRDLVLLLCRYQRSVMGDVCQTELPPGSSLQYR
;
A
#
# COMPACT_ATOMS: atom_id res chain seq x y z
N GLU A 1 30.68 -4.66 9.33
CA GLU A 1 29.58 -3.82 9.82
C GLU A 1 28.34 -4.69 9.99
N PRO A 2 27.40 -4.36 10.89
CA PRO A 2 26.24 -5.22 11.06
C PRO A 2 25.28 -5.03 9.89
N GLU A 3 25.20 -6.05 9.02
CA GLU A 3 24.34 -6.06 7.83
C GLU A 3 22.87 -5.77 8.19
N LEU A 4 22.25 -4.88 7.42
CA LEU A 4 20.83 -4.58 7.51
C LEU A 4 20.06 -5.78 6.91
N GLN A 5 19.05 -6.26 7.62
CA GLN A 5 18.29 -7.44 7.21
C GLN A 5 17.23 -7.10 6.16
N PRO A 6 16.87 -8.05 5.28
CA PRO A 6 15.92 -7.79 4.21
C PRO A 6 14.49 -7.60 4.74
N PHE A 7 13.72 -6.74 4.08
CA PHE A 7 12.31 -6.47 4.39
C PHE A 7 11.39 -6.79 3.19
N PRO A 8 10.25 -7.46 3.40
CA PRO A 8 9.79 -8.07 4.64
C PRO A 8 10.66 -9.29 5.03
N PRO A 9 10.76 -9.63 6.32
CA PRO A 9 11.53 -10.79 6.77
C PRO A 9 10.95 -12.11 6.22
N PRO A 10 11.76 -13.18 6.11
CA PRO A 10 11.25 -14.53 5.83
C PRO A 10 10.16 -14.93 6.85
N PRO A 11 9.10 -15.66 6.43
CA PRO A 11 8.92 -16.35 5.15
C PRO A 11 8.30 -15.51 4.02
N CYS A 12 8.13 -14.19 4.21
CA CYS A 12 7.54 -13.33 3.20
C CYS A 12 8.41 -13.26 1.92
N LYS A 13 7.76 -13.27 0.76
CA LYS A 13 8.45 -13.27 -0.55
C LYS A 13 8.76 -11.85 -1.04
N GLY A 14 9.83 -11.75 -1.84
CA GLY A 14 10.25 -10.50 -2.46
C GLY A 14 10.80 -9.52 -1.45
N ALA A 15 11.74 -9.99 -0.62
CA ALA A 15 12.42 -9.19 0.37
C ALA A 15 13.47 -8.29 -0.30
N ILE A 16 13.63 -7.09 0.23
CA ILE A 16 14.52 -6.05 -0.25
C ILE A 16 15.54 -5.78 0.85
N THR A 17 16.81 -5.95 0.55
CA THR A 17 17.91 -5.56 1.44
C THR A 17 18.23 -4.09 1.19
N VAL A 18 18.17 -3.27 2.22
CA VAL A 18 18.62 -1.87 2.20
C VAL A 18 20.02 -1.84 2.79
N THR A 19 21.02 -1.27 2.12
CA THR A 19 22.37 -1.14 2.66
C THR A 19 22.61 0.22 3.33
N THR A 20 23.76 0.39 3.99
CA THR A 20 24.12 1.70 4.56
C THR A 20 24.28 2.75 3.46
N GLU A 21 24.84 2.35 2.31
CA GLU A 21 24.99 3.21 1.13
C GLU A 21 23.64 3.63 0.55
N ASP A 22 22.63 2.75 0.59
CA ASP A 22 21.27 3.11 0.18
C ASP A 22 20.67 4.21 1.07
N LEU A 23 21.05 4.26 2.35
CA LEU A 23 20.58 5.30 3.28
C LEU A 23 21.23 6.68 3.03
N GLU A 24 22.36 6.74 2.33
CA GLU A 24 22.99 8.01 1.97
C GLU A 24 22.08 8.83 1.04
N CYS A 25 21.28 8.19 0.19
CA CYS A 25 20.36 8.89 -0.69
C CYS A 25 19.21 9.60 0.04
N LEU A 26 19.03 9.31 1.34
CA LEU A 26 18.08 10.00 2.22
C LEU A 26 18.67 11.29 2.81
N ASP A 27 19.92 11.65 2.53
CA ASP A 27 20.50 12.93 2.94
C ASP A 27 19.82 14.10 2.21
N SER A 28 19.92 15.30 2.79
CA SER A 28 19.31 16.49 2.21
C SER A 28 19.95 16.82 0.87
N GLY A 29 19.13 16.99 -0.18
CA GLY A 29 19.60 17.33 -1.51
C GLY A 29 19.84 16.14 -2.43
N GLU A 30 19.86 14.91 -1.91
CA GLU A 30 20.13 13.69 -2.70
C GLU A 30 18.89 13.13 -3.38
N PHE A 31 19.07 12.54 -4.57
CA PHE A 31 17.99 11.83 -5.28
C PHE A 31 17.78 10.44 -4.68
N LEU A 32 16.52 10.06 -4.44
CA LEU A 32 16.24 8.69 -3.99
C LEU A 32 16.62 7.66 -5.05
N ASN A 33 17.19 6.54 -4.58
CA ASN A 33 17.55 5.42 -5.42
C ASN A 33 16.41 4.38 -5.54
N ASP A 34 16.59 3.41 -6.44
CA ASP A 34 15.60 2.35 -6.70
C ASP A 34 15.28 1.53 -5.42
N VAL A 35 16.29 1.25 -4.59
CA VAL A 35 16.16 0.42 -3.38
C VAL A 35 15.24 1.07 -2.36
N ILE A 36 15.43 2.35 -2.06
CA ILE A 36 14.61 3.10 -1.10
C ILE A 36 13.17 3.25 -1.61
N ILE A 37 12.98 3.50 -2.92
CA ILE A 37 11.65 3.59 -3.52
C ILE A 37 10.90 2.27 -3.36
N ASP A 38 11.50 1.17 -3.82
CA ASP A 38 10.88 -0.16 -3.79
C ASP A 38 10.66 -0.64 -2.34
N PHE A 39 11.62 -0.39 -1.44
CA PHE A 39 11.49 -0.70 -0.02
C PHE A 39 10.28 0.00 0.60
N TYR A 40 10.18 1.33 0.44
CA TYR A 40 9.11 2.07 1.11
C TYR A 40 7.74 1.72 0.54
N LEU A 41 7.61 1.55 -0.77
CA LEU A 41 6.37 1.09 -1.39
C LEU A 41 5.96 -0.31 -0.92
N LYS A 42 6.93 -1.21 -0.73
CA LYS A 42 6.69 -2.54 -0.13
C LYS A 42 6.23 -2.41 1.31
N TYR A 43 6.86 -1.55 2.11
CA TYR A 43 6.46 -1.26 3.48
C TYR A 43 5.03 -0.72 3.56
N LEU A 44 4.65 0.21 2.68
CA LEU A 44 3.27 0.71 2.62
C LEU A 44 2.27 -0.42 2.39
N MET A 45 2.56 -1.36 1.48
CA MET A 45 1.67 -2.48 1.19
C MET A 45 1.62 -3.55 2.28
N VAL A 46 2.69 -3.74 3.05
CA VAL A 46 2.77 -4.81 4.07
C VAL A 46 2.27 -4.32 5.42
N GLU A 47 2.65 -3.11 5.83
CA GLU A 47 2.45 -2.64 7.22
C GLU A 47 1.46 -1.47 7.33
N LYS A 48 1.35 -0.62 6.30
CA LYS A 48 0.65 0.67 6.44
C LYS A 48 -0.73 0.74 5.80
N ALA A 49 -0.93 0.05 4.68
CA ALA A 49 -2.16 0.12 3.90
C ALA A 49 -3.26 -0.73 4.56
N PRO A 50 -4.53 -0.28 4.55
CA PRO A 50 -5.65 -1.12 4.96
C PRO A 50 -5.72 -2.41 4.14
N CYS A 51 -6.14 -3.52 4.74
CA CYS A 51 -6.25 -4.82 4.04
C CYS A 51 -7.07 -4.73 2.74
N SER A 52 -8.17 -3.97 2.76
CA SER A 52 -9.01 -3.70 1.59
C SER A 52 -8.29 -2.93 0.47
N SER A 53 -7.28 -2.13 0.77
CA SER A 53 -6.41 -1.51 -0.23
C SER A 53 -5.40 -2.53 -0.76
N VAL A 54 -4.79 -3.33 0.11
CA VAL A 54 -3.79 -4.36 -0.26
C VAL A 54 -4.35 -5.38 -1.24
N GLU A 55 -5.57 -5.86 -1.01
CA GLU A 55 -6.22 -6.84 -1.89
C GLU A 55 -6.55 -6.27 -3.28
N ARG A 56 -6.89 -4.99 -3.35
CA ARG A 56 -7.31 -4.32 -4.59
C ARG A 56 -6.14 -3.66 -5.34
N CYS A 57 -4.98 -3.54 -4.72
CA CYS A 57 -3.82 -2.90 -5.32
C CYS A 57 -2.74 -3.92 -5.74
N HIS A 58 -1.93 -3.52 -6.72
CA HIS A 58 -0.66 -4.15 -7.03
C HIS A 58 0.39 -3.06 -7.24
N VAL A 59 1.57 -3.24 -6.68
CA VAL A 59 2.69 -2.30 -6.83
C VAL A 59 3.81 -2.99 -7.59
N PHE A 60 4.13 -2.46 -8.77
CA PHE A 60 5.31 -2.88 -9.52
C PHE A 60 6.58 -2.29 -8.91
N SER A 61 7.69 -3.01 -9.00
CA SER A 61 9.01 -2.45 -8.69
C SER A 61 9.42 -1.40 -9.73
N SER A 62 10.32 -0.49 -9.37
CA SER A 62 10.83 0.56 -10.27
C SER A 62 11.47 0.00 -11.54
N PHE A 63 11.98 -1.24 -11.47
CA PHE A 63 12.57 -1.96 -12.60
C PHE A 63 11.56 -2.37 -13.67
N PHE A 64 10.26 -2.48 -13.35
CA PHE A 64 9.24 -2.89 -14.31
C PHE A 64 9.24 -1.99 -15.55
N TYR A 65 9.03 -0.68 -15.35
CA TYR A 65 8.94 0.25 -16.46
C TYR A 65 10.30 0.43 -17.16
N LYS A 66 11.39 0.44 -16.39
CA LYS A 66 12.76 0.46 -16.90
C LYS A 66 13.01 -0.69 -17.89
N GLN A 67 12.60 -1.91 -17.56
CA GLN A 67 12.76 -3.07 -18.43
C GLN A 67 11.74 -3.09 -19.59
N LEU A 68 10.51 -2.63 -19.36
CA LEU A 68 9.50 -2.51 -20.40
C LEU A 68 9.97 -1.57 -21.52
N THR A 69 10.62 -0.45 -21.17
CA THR A 69 11.06 0.57 -22.14
C THR A 69 12.48 0.40 -22.67
N ARG A 70 13.22 -0.62 -22.18
CA ARG A 70 14.60 -0.89 -22.60
C ARG A 70 14.69 -1.02 -24.12
N LYS A 71 15.61 -0.25 -24.73
CA LYS A 71 15.91 -0.33 -26.16
C LYS A 71 16.67 -1.62 -26.45
N ASP A 72 15.94 -2.70 -26.72
CA ASP A 72 16.48 -3.99 -27.13
C ASP A 72 15.63 -4.54 -28.28
N ASN A 73 16.29 -4.91 -29.39
CA ASN A 73 15.65 -5.45 -30.59
C ASN A 73 15.46 -6.97 -30.53
N LYS A 74 16.01 -7.66 -29.51
CA LYS A 74 15.97 -9.13 -29.43
C LYS A 74 14.64 -9.69 -28.94
N SER A 75 13.87 -8.90 -28.19
CA SER A 75 12.61 -9.37 -27.59
C SER A 75 11.55 -8.27 -27.59
N PRO A 76 10.26 -8.62 -27.79
CA PRO A 76 9.17 -7.68 -27.60
C PRO A 76 9.12 -7.14 -26.15
N PRO A 77 8.63 -5.90 -25.92
CA PRO A 77 8.57 -5.28 -24.60
C PRO A 77 7.95 -6.14 -23.49
N HIS A 78 6.78 -6.71 -23.75
CA HIS A 78 6.07 -7.55 -22.79
C HIS A 78 6.88 -8.77 -22.34
N GLN A 79 7.58 -9.44 -23.27
CA GLN A 79 8.36 -10.65 -22.99
C GLN A 79 9.45 -10.42 -21.92
N ARG A 80 9.99 -9.20 -21.84
CA ARG A 80 11.01 -8.82 -20.84
C ARG A 80 10.46 -8.71 -19.43
N VAL A 81 9.16 -8.44 -19.28
CA VAL A 81 8.51 -8.18 -18.00
C VAL A 81 7.42 -9.19 -17.64
N LYS A 82 7.18 -10.20 -18.48
CA LYS A 82 6.14 -11.25 -18.29
C LYS A 82 6.17 -11.92 -16.91
N THR A 83 7.33 -11.99 -16.26
CA THR A 83 7.48 -12.64 -14.95
C THR A 83 6.96 -11.79 -13.80
N TRP A 84 6.83 -10.47 -13.96
CA TRP A 84 6.33 -9.57 -12.90
C TRP A 84 4.91 -9.92 -12.49
N THR A 85 4.09 -10.39 -13.44
CA THR A 85 2.70 -10.79 -13.18
C THR A 85 2.54 -12.29 -13.02
N ARG A 86 3.61 -13.11 -13.04
CA ARG A 86 3.49 -14.59 -13.10
C ARG A 86 2.48 -15.19 -12.12
N ASN A 87 2.45 -14.68 -10.89
CA ASN A 87 1.61 -15.19 -9.80
C ASN A 87 0.49 -14.20 -9.40
N VAL A 88 0.14 -13.24 -10.24
CA VAL A 88 -0.92 -12.25 -9.97
C VAL A 88 -1.69 -11.92 -11.25
N ASP A 89 -3.01 -11.94 -11.15
CA ASP A 89 -3.88 -11.41 -12.20
C ASP A 89 -4.13 -9.92 -11.93
N ILE A 90 -3.45 -9.07 -12.70
CA ILE A 90 -3.53 -7.60 -12.54
C ILE A 90 -4.89 -7.04 -12.97
N PHE A 91 -5.69 -7.78 -13.74
CA PHE A 91 -7.03 -7.33 -14.17
C PHE A 91 -8.10 -7.54 -13.10
N ASN A 92 -7.79 -8.29 -12.04
CA ASN A 92 -8.64 -8.41 -10.85
C ASN A 92 -8.35 -7.30 -9.82
N LYS A 93 -7.39 -6.42 -10.09
CA LYS A 93 -7.02 -5.30 -9.24
C LYS A 93 -7.74 -4.03 -9.67
N ASP A 94 -8.01 -3.16 -8.70
CA ASP A 94 -8.52 -1.83 -8.96
C ASP A 94 -7.39 -0.84 -9.29
N PHE A 95 -6.20 -1.01 -8.69
CA PHE A 95 -5.10 -0.06 -8.86
C PHE A 95 -3.76 -0.76 -9.08
N LEU A 96 -3.04 -0.36 -10.13
CA LEU A 96 -1.67 -0.77 -10.38
C LEU A 96 -0.76 0.44 -10.26
N PHE A 97 0.16 0.41 -9.29
CA PHE A 97 1.15 1.45 -9.08
C PHE A 97 2.41 1.11 -9.87
N VAL A 98 2.84 2.04 -10.71
CA VAL A 98 4.06 1.93 -11.52
C VAL A 98 4.95 3.12 -11.19
N PRO A 99 5.99 2.95 -10.34
CA PRO A 99 7.01 3.95 -10.14
C PRO A 99 7.82 4.09 -11.42
N VAL A 100 8.03 5.32 -11.88
CA VAL A 100 8.80 5.60 -13.09
C VAL A 100 9.92 6.58 -12.81
N ASN A 101 11.12 6.22 -13.25
CA ASN A 101 12.28 7.10 -13.30
C ASN A 101 12.70 7.33 -14.75
N GLN A 102 12.69 8.58 -15.20
CA GLN A 102 13.22 8.99 -16.49
C GLN A 102 14.11 10.21 -16.29
N GLU A 103 15.34 10.17 -16.80
CA GLU A 103 16.28 11.30 -16.74
C GLU A 103 16.50 11.83 -15.30
N ALA A 104 16.67 10.91 -14.33
CA ALA A 104 16.82 11.20 -12.91
C ALA A 104 15.61 11.91 -12.26
N HIS A 105 14.42 11.78 -12.88
CA HIS A 105 13.17 12.31 -12.35
C HIS A 105 12.17 11.19 -12.04
N TRP A 106 11.75 11.14 -10.78
CA TRP A 106 10.74 10.21 -10.29
C TRP A 106 9.34 10.78 -10.39
N TYR A 107 8.42 9.98 -10.91
CA TYR A 107 6.98 10.26 -10.89
C TYR A 107 6.18 8.96 -10.77
N LEU A 108 4.93 9.08 -10.32
CA LEU A 108 4.06 7.92 -10.11
C LEU A 108 3.05 7.82 -11.25
N VAL A 109 2.89 6.61 -11.77
CA VAL A 109 1.76 6.25 -12.64
C VAL A 109 0.84 5.30 -11.89
N VAL A 110 -0.48 5.55 -11.96
CA VAL A 110 -1.49 4.65 -11.40
C VAL A 110 -2.48 4.23 -12.49
N ILE A 111 -2.48 2.95 -12.82
CA ILE A 111 -3.47 2.35 -13.73
C ILE A 111 -4.69 1.99 -12.89
N CYS A 112 -5.83 2.58 -13.21
CA CYS A 112 -7.08 2.42 -12.47
C CYS A 112 -8.01 1.51 -13.26
N PHE A 113 -8.62 0.57 -12.53
CA PHE A 113 -9.61 -0.40 -12.99
C PHE A 113 -9.29 -1.06 -14.35
N PRO A 114 -8.10 -1.65 -14.53
CA PRO A 114 -7.70 -2.24 -15.80
C PRO A 114 -8.65 -3.36 -16.28
N GLY A 115 -9.33 -4.04 -15.36
CA GLY A 115 -10.30 -5.09 -15.67
C GLY A 115 -11.66 -4.59 -16.18
N LEU A 116 -12.03 -3.34 -15.93
CA LEU A 116 -13.34 -2.81 -16.33
C LEU A 116 -13.35 -2.42 -17.80
N GLN A 117 -14.41 -2.74 -18.53
CA GLN A 117 -14.57 -2.34 -19.94
C GLN A 117 -15.10 -0.92 -20.10
N GLN A 118 -15.98 -0.48 -19.18
CA GLN A 118 -16.62 0.83 -19.19
C GLN A 118 -16.77 1.35 -17.76
N ALA A 119 -17.00 2.66 -17.63
CA ALA A 119 -17.27 3.29 -16.35
C ALA A 119 -18.50 2.67 -15.67
N ARG A 120 -18.40 2.39 -14.38
CA ARG A 120 -19.51 1.90 -13.54
C ARG A 120 -19.70 2.80 -12.33
N THR A 121 -20.94 2.98 -11.91
CA THR A 121 -21.22 3.62 -10.62
C THR A 121 -21.05 2.58 -9.52
N VAL A 122 -20.20 2.87 -8.54
CA VAL A 122 -19.95 2.04 -7.37
C VAL A 122 -20.55 2.74 -6.14
N LEU A 123 -21.17 1.96 -5.27
CA LEU A 123 -21.64 2.42 -3.97
C LEU A 123 -20.52 2.26 -2.95
N ARG A 124 -20.17 3.31 -2.22
CA ARG A 124 -19.27 3.20 -1.08
C ARG A 124 -20.07 2.75 0.14
N ASP A 125 -19.82 1.54 0.63
CA ASP A 125 -20.12 1.22 2.01
C ASP A 125 -19.17 2.02 2.89
N GLY A 126 -19.74 2.85 3.77
CA GLY A 126 -18.95 3.65 4.69
C GLY A 126 -18.13 2.71 5.58
N VAL A 127 -16.83 2.99 5.71
CA VAL A 127 -15.87 2.29 6.57
C VAL A 127 -16.55 1.72 7.81
N ASP A 128 -16.75 0.41 7.86
CA ASP A 128 -17.37 -0.26 9.00
C ASP A 128 -16.46 -0.10 10.22
N ALA A 129 -17.08 0.34 11.31
CA ALA A 129 -16.49 0.34 12.62
C ALA A 129 -16.18 -1.11 13.03
N MET A 130 -14.91 -1.34 13.39
CA MET A 130 -14.43 -2.33 14.36
C MET A 130 -15.38 -3.52 14.59
N LYS A 131 -15.22 -4.60 13.81
CA LYS A 131 -15.62 -5.93 14.30
C LYS A 131 -14.55 -6.38 15.28
N ASP A 132 -14.85 -6.14 16.55
CA ASP A 132 -14.30 -6.85 17.69
C ASP A 132 -14.45 -8.35 17.42
N CYS A 133 -13.34 -9.07 17.35
CA CYS A 133 -13.34 -10.52 17.26
C CYS A 133 -13.64 -11.07 18.66
N GLY A 134 -14.93 -11.14 18.99
CA GLY A 134 -15.42 -11.94 20.10
C GLY A 134 -15.12 -13.41 19.85
N GLU A 135 -14.40 -14.00 20.80
CA GLU A 135 -14.23 -15.44 20.98
C GLU A 135 -15.59 -16.13 21.07
N GLU A 136 -15.78 -17.23 20.34
CA GLU A 136 -16.84 -18.20 20.62
C GLU A 136 -16.24 -19.56 20.95
N ASN A 137 -16.20 -19.81 22.27
CA ASN A 137 -16.66 -20.98 23.03
C ASN A 137 -16.39 -22.41 22.52
N SER A 138 -15.94 -23.27 23.44
CA SER A 138 -16.86 -24.24 24.10
C SER A 138 -16.15 -25.15 25.11
N ALA A 139 -16.73 -25.29 26.31
CA ALA A 139 -17.13 -26.58 26.91
C ALA A 139 -17.76 -26.41 28.30
N ASP A 140 -18.91 -27.08 28.47
CA ASP A 140 -19.74 -27.28 29.67
C ASP A 140 -19.01 -27.82 30.91
N HIS A 141 -19.49 -27.48 32.12
CA HIS A 141 -20.16 -28.46 33.02
C HIS A 141 -20.80 -27.83 34.28
N GLN A 142 -22.06 -28.22 34.46
CA GLN A 142 -22.98 -28.33 35.61
C GLN A 142 -22.48 -28.10 37.06
N GLY A 143 -23.38 -27.55 37.89
CA GLY A 143 -23.64 -28.10 39.23
C GLY A 143 -23.77 -27.12 40.41
N ASP A 144 -25.01 -26.96 40.87
CA ASP A 144 -25.46 -26.86 42.27
C ASP A 144 -25.51 -25.57 43.10
N GLU A 145 -26.60 -25.58 43.89
CA GLU A 145 -27.26 -24.59 44.73
C GLU A 145 -26.49 -24.17 46.00
N ALA A 146 -26.79 -22.98 46.51
CA ALA A 146 -27.42 -22.80 47.84
C ALA A 146 -27.50 -21.30 48.20
N GLY A 147 -28.68 -20.87 48.66
CA GLY A 147 -28.94 -19.47 49.02
C GLY A 147 -28.55 -19.09 50.45
N THR A 148 -28.59 -17.80 50.75
CA THR A 148 -28.97 -17.29 52.07
C THR A 148 -29.55 -15.87 51.93
N LYS A 149 -30.59 -15.61 52.74
CA LYS A 149 -31.36 -14.38 52.88
C LYS A 149 -30.61 -13.35 53.72
N ASP A 150 -30.87 -12.06 53.54
CA ASP A 150 -31.33 -11.21 54.67
C ASP A 150 -32.00 -9.90 54.21
N GLU A 151 -32.92 -9.43 55.04
CA GLU A 151 -33.88 -8.34 54.82
C GLU A 151 -33.37 -6.95 55.23
N GLY A 152 -34.06 -5.89 54.76
CA GLY A 152 -34.33 -4.72 55.60
C GLY A 152 -34.14 -3.33 54.98
N GLY A 153 -35.23 -2.54 54.92
CA GLY A 153 -35.17 -1.10 55.27
C GLY A 153 -35.42 -0.04 54.18
N ALA A 154 -36.70 0.27 53.97
CA ALA A 154 -37.33 1.61 53.87
C ALA A 154 -36.57 2.88 53.36
N GLU A 155 -37.27 3.55 52.42
CA GLU A 155 -37.56 5.00 52.32
C GLU A 155 -36.67 6.00 51.55
N ASN A 156 -37.39 6.77 50.71
CA ASN A 156 -37.25 8.17 50.29
C ASN A 156 -36.32 8.61 49.14
N ASN A 157 -36.98 8.83 48.00
CA ASN A 157 -37.06 10.07 47.19
C ASN A 157 -35.80 10.88 46.81
N THR A 158 -35.69 11.03 45.47
CA THR A 158 -35.03 12.07 44.66
C THR A 158 -33.50 12.02 44.56
N PRO A 159 -32.95 12.04 43.33
CA PRO A 159 -32.51 13.34 42.80
C PRO A 159 -32.79 13.59 41.31
N THR A 160 -33.26 14.82 41.06
CA THR A 160 -32.73 15.76 40.07
C THR A 160 -32.31 15.26 38.67
N SER A 161 -33.17 15.58 37.71
CA SER A 161 -32.89 16.04 36.34
C SER A 161 -31.40 16.16 35.95
N GLY A 162 -30.89 15.13 35.26
CA GLY A 162 -29.70 15.18 34.41
C GLY A 162 -30.07 14.85 32.98
N ARG A 163 -30.38 15.89 32.20
CA ARG A 163 -30.77 15.85 30.78
C ARG A 163 -29.68 15.18 29.93
N ARG A 164 -29.84 13.89 29.61
CA ARG A 164 -29.05 13.22 28.57
C ARG A 164 -29.48 13.78 27.21
N THR A 165 -28.71 14.73 26.69
CA THR A 165 -28.82 15.16 25.29
C THR A 165 -28.39 13.99 24.41
N ALA A 166 -29.36 13.33 23.78
CA ALA A 166 -29.10 12.41 22.69
C ALA A 166 -28.46 13.20 21.53
N SER A 167 -27.18 12.95 21.27
CA SER A 167 -26.48 13.48 20.09
C SER A 167 -27.15 12.93 18.82
N PRO A 168 -27.40 13.74 17.79
CA PRO A 168 -28.02 13.24 16.57
C PRO A 168 -27.06 12.29 15.86
N LEU A 169 -27.52 11.07 15.58
CA LEU A 169 -26.87 10.15 14.64
C LEU A 169 -26.82 10.84 13.27
N VAL A 170 -25.66 11.40 12.93
CA VAL A 170 -25.39 11.93 11.58
C VAL A 170 -25.35 10.74 10.62
N ARG A 171 -26.47 10.49 9.93
CA ARG A 171 -26.52 9.59 8.77
C ARG A 171 -25.62 10.16 7.67
N LYS A 172 -24.41 9.62 7.53
CA LYS A 172 -23.51 9.94 6.41
C LYS A 172 -24.20 9.48 5.10
N LYS A 173 -24.45 10.41 4.18
CA LYS A 173 -25.03 10.11 2.86
C LYS A 173 -24.13 9.12 2.11
N LYS A 174 -24.72 8.03 1.59
CA LYS A 174 -24.09 7.17 0.60
C LYS A 174 -23.73 8.03 -0.63
N GLN A 175 -22.45 8.19 -0.91
CA GLN A 175 -21.98 8.87 -2.12
C GLN A 175 -21.81 7.82 -3.23
N ASN A 176 -22.48 8.04 -4.36
CA ASN A 176 -22.23 7.30 -5.59
C ASN A 176 -20.90 7.78 -6.18
N THR A 177 -20.01 6.85 -6.53
CA THR A 177 -18.70 7.15 -7.10
C THR A 177 -18.57 6.48 -8.47
N ALA A 178 -17.97 7.16 -9.45
CA ALA A 178 -17.69 6.57 -10.75
C ALA A 178 -16.34 5.84 -10.72
N ALA A 179 -16.31 4.55 -11.01
CA ALA A 179 -15.10 3.78 -11.26
C ALA A 179 -14.92 3.59 -12.77
N GLN A 180 -13.80 4.02 -13.33
CA GLN A 180 -13.54 3.91 -14.77
C GLN A 180 -12.09 3.54 -15.09
N PRO A 181 -11.84 2.83 -16.20
CA PRO A 181 -10.47 2.55 -16.64
C PRO A 181 -9.74 3.83 -17.01
N CYS A 182 -8.60 4.12 -16.38
CA CYS A 182 -7.76 5.25 -16.77
C CYS A 182 -6.31 5.07 -16.33
N ILE A 183 -5.41 5.86 -16.91
CA ILE A 183 -4.00 5.93 -16.50
C ILE A 183 -3.74 7.33 -15.94
N LEU A 184 -3.47 7.40 -14.63
CA LEU A 184 -3.17 8.64 -13.92
C LEU A 184 -1.66 8.85 -13.82
N ILE A 185 -1.21 10.09 -14.03
CA ILE A 185 0.18 10.50 -13.86
C ILE A 185 0.26 11.58 -12.79
N MET A 186 1.09 11.33 -11.77
CA MET A 186 1.35 12.24 -10.66
C MET A 186 2.83 12.63 -10.69
N ASP A 187 3.09 13.85 -11.12
CA ASP A 187 4.43 14.40 -11.35
C ASP A 187 4.57 15.73 -10.59
N SER A 188 5.50 15.78 -9.64
CA SER A 188 5.77 16.93 -8.79
C SER A 188 6.51 18.08 -9.49
N LEU A 189 7.13 17.83 -10.66
CA LEU A 189 7.88 18.82 -11.44
C LEU A 189 7.14 19.27 -12.72
N LYS A 190 6.22 18.47 -13.25
CA LYS A 190 5.54 18.71 -14.54
C LYS A 190 6.48 18.86 -15.73
N VAL A 191 7.69 18.29 -15.67
CA VAL A 191 8.75 18.55 -16.65
C VAL A 191 8.64 17.65 -17.89
N SER A 192 7.97 16.49 -17.79
CA SER A 192 8.03 15.47 -18.84
C SER A 192 6.79 15.42 -19.75
N ALA A 193 7.02 15.24 -21.06
CA ALA A 193 5.98 14.80 -21.98
C ALA A 193 5.73 13.29 -21.77
N HIS A 194 4.67 12.96 -21.03
CA HIS A 194 4.37 11.59 -20.63
C HIS A 194 3.54 10.79 -21.64
N GLU A 195 3.30 11.32 -22.85
CA GLU A 195 2.44 10.68 -23.86
C GLU A 195 2.91 9.27 -24.23
N ARG A 196 4.22 9.08 -24.32
CA ARG A 196 4.83 7.77 -24.58
C ARG A 196 4.54 6.75 -23.47
N VAL A 197 4.43 7.19 -22.22
CA VAL A 197 4.13 6.34 -21.05
C VAL A 197 2.75 5.72 -21.21
N HIS A 198 1.75 6.55 -21.53
CA HIS A 198 0.38 6.08 -21.75
C HIS A 198 0.32 5.02 -22.86
N LYS A 199 0.99 5.27 -23.99
CA LYS A 199 1.02 4.33 -25.11
C LYS A 199 1.64 2.99 -24.71
N LEU A 200 2.83 3.01 -24.11
CA LEU A 200 3.54 1.78 -23.74
C LEU A 200 2.80 0.94 -22.69
N LEU A 201 2.15 1.58 -21.72
CA LEU A 201 1.37 0.88 -20.70
C LEU A 201 0.10 0.27 -21.29
N ARG A 202 -0.58 0.96 -22.21
CA ARG A 202 -1.72 0.40 -22.94
C ARG A 202 -1.32 -0.83 -23.76
N GLU A 203 -0.24 -0.73 -24.56
CA GLU A 203 0.30 -1.86 -25.32
C GLU A 203 0.69 -3.05 -24.42
N TYR A 204 1.27 -2.76 -23.25
CA TYR A 204 1.55 -3.80 -22.25
C TYR A 204 0.28 -4.49 -21.76
N LEU A 205 -0.77 -3.72 -21.44
CA LEU A 205 -2.06 -4.25 -20.97
C LEU A 205 -2.77 -5.08 -22.05
N GLU A 206 -2.69 -4.69 -23.32
CA GLU A 206 -3.26 -5.48 -24.44
C GLU A 206 -2.65 -6.87 -24.50
N VAL A 207 -1.31 -6.96 -24.47
CA VAL A 207 -0.60 -8.24 -24.53
C VAL A 207 -0.83 -9.05 -23.26
N GLU A 208 -0.77 -8.42 -22.08
CA GLU A 208 -1.05 -9.13 -20.83
C GLU A 208 -2.50 -9.62 -20.75
N TRP A 209 -3.48 -8.86 -21.29
CA TRP A 209 -4.88 -9.29 -21.35
C TRP A 209 -5.03 -10.54 -22.21
N GLU A 210 -4.45 -10.55 -23.40
CA GLU A 210 -4.48 -11.72 -24.29
C GLU A 210 -3.86 -12.95 -23.62
N VAL A 211 -2.72 -12.78 -22.94
CA VAL A 211 -2.06 -13.86 -22.19
C VAL A 211 -2.94 -14.40 -21.05
N ARG A 212 -3.74 -13.55 -20.39
CA ARG A 212 -4.55 -13.92 -19.21
C ARG A 212 -5.95 -14.41 -19.53
N ARG A 213 -6.56 -13.90 -20.59
CA ARG A 213 -7.95 -14.14 -20.95
C ARG A 213 -8.11 -14.98 -22.22
N GLY A 214 -7.06 -15.11 -23.03
CA GLY A 214 -7.09 -15.85 -24.30
C GLY A 214 -7.88 -15.13 -25.40
N GLU A 215 -8.24 -13.86 -25.19
CA GLU A 215 -8.96 -13.02 -26.14
C GLU A 215 -8.26 -11.67 -26.27
N ARG A 216 -8.49 -10.98 -27.39
CA ARG A 216 -7.93 -9.65 -27.61
C ARG A 216 -8.85 -8.58 -27.05
N ARG A 217 -8.27 -7.58 -26.40
CA ARG A 217 -8.95 -6.39 -25.95
C ARG A 217 -8.10 -5.17 -26.26
N GLU A 218 -8.72 -4.15 -26.83
CA GLU A 218 -8.05 -2.89 -27.11
C GLU A 218 -8.01 -2.01 -25.86
N PHE A 219 -6.85 -1.40 -25.63
CA PHE A 219 -6.67 -0.33 -24.66
C PHE A 219 -6.21 0.91 -25.43
N ASN A 220 -7.15 1.76 -25.84
CA ASN A 220 -6.85 3.01 -26.55
C ASN A 220 -7.18 4.24 -25.68
N ALA A 221 -6.96 5.45 -26.20
CA ALA A 221 -7.17 6.69 -25.45
C ALA A 221 -8.65 6.98 -25.12
N GLU A 222 -9.59 6.40 -25.86
CA GLU A 222 -11.03 6.54 -25.60
C GLU A 222 -11.48 5.56 -24.50
N LEU A 223 -11.02 4.31 -24.56
CA LEU A 223 -11.39 3.25 -23.62
C LEU A 223 -10.63 3.32 -22.28
N MET A 224 -9.40 3.82 -22.31
CA MET A 224 -8.55 4.01 -21.13
C MET A 224 -7.81 5.36 -21.24
N PRO A 225 -8.52 6.48 -20.98
CA PRO A 225 -7.93 7.81 -21.05
C PRO A 225 -6.73 7.97 -20.13
N GLY A 226 -5.74 8.71 -20.63
CA GLY A 226 -4.61 9.17 -19.86
C GLY A 226 -4.92 10.52 -19.23
N SER A 227 -4.53 10.74 -17.97
CA SER A 227 -4.73 12.03 -17.31
C SER A 227 -3.55 12.40 -16.42
N HIS A 228 -3.09 13.65 -16.57
CA HIS A 228 -2.15 14.25 -15.64
C HIS A 228 -2.91 14.86 -14.48
N CYS A 229 -2.66 14.34 -13.28
CA CYS A 229 -3.27 14.85 -12.07
C CYS A 229 -2.64 16.20 -11.69
N THR A 230 -3.44 17.13 -11.18
CA THR A 230 -2.89 18.31 -10.53
C THR A 230 -2.58 17.97 -9.07
N VAL A 231 -1.31 17.75 -8.76
CA VAL A 231 -0.83 17.30 -7.45
C VAL A 231 0.00 18.39 -6.76
N PRO A 232 0.28 18.27 -5.44
CA PRO A 232 1.23 19.15 -4.78
C PRO A 232 2.58 19.10 -5.49
N LEU A 233 3.09 20.28 -5.86
CA LEU A 233 4.36 20.42 -6.60
C LEU A 233 5.52 20.63 -5.64
N GLN A 234 6.68 20.09 -6.02
CA GLN A 234 7.91 20.29 -5.29
C GLN A 234 8.46 21.70 -5.49
N ASP A 235 9.20 22.17 -4.49
CA ASP A 235 9.86 23.49 -4.48
C ASP A 235 11.40 23.39 -4.53
N ASN A 236 11.93 22.19 -4.78
CA ASN A 236 13.36 21.89 -4.90
C ASN A 236 13.63 20.92 -6.08
N SER A 237 14.89 20.55 -6.30
CA SER A 237 15.33 19.77 -7.45
C SER A 237 15.44 18.25 -7.22
N SER A 238 15.42 17.76 -5.98
CA SER A 238 15.77 16.36 -5.68
C SER A 238 14.71 15.55 -4.94
N ASP A 239 13.63 16.18 -4.46
CA ASP A 239 12.59 15.49 -3.68
C ASP A 239 11.53 14.76 -4.52
N CYS A 240 11.70 14.64 -5.84
CA CYS A 240 10.72 13.98 -6.72
C CYS A 240 10.39 12.55 -6.27
N GLY A 241 11.40 11.82 -5.78
CA GLY A 241 11.21 10.50 -5.17
C GLY A 241 10.36 10.52 -3.90
N LEU A 242 10.52 11.52 -3.03
CA LEU A 242 9.70 11.66 -1.82
C LEU A 242 8.25 12.00 -2.15
N TYR A 243 8.02 12.84 -3.17
CA TYR A 243 6.67 13.13 -3.66
C TYR A 243 6.01 11.88 -4.23
N LEU A 244 6.74 11.06 -5.01
CA LEU A 244 6.26 9.76 -5.48
C LEU A 244 5.78 8.88 -4.31
N LEU A 245 6.60 8.73 -3.27
CA LEU A 245 6.27 7.93 -2.10
C LEU A 245 5.06 8.49 -1.34
N GLN A 246 4.98 9.81 -1.18
CA GLN A 246 3.84 10.47 -0.53
C GLN A 246 2.56 10.35 -1.35
N PHE A 247 2.62 10.41 -2.69
CA PHE A 247 1.46 10.15 -3.55
C PHE A 247 0.93 8.73 -3.33
N ALA A 248 1.83 7.73 -3.35
CA ALA A 248 1.46 6.34 -3.13
C ALA A 248 0.84 6.12 -1.74
N GLU A 249 1.46 6.67 -0.70
CA GLU A 249 0.98 6.58 0.68
C GLU A 249 -0.40 7.21 0.84
N SER A 250 -0.60 8.41 0.32
CA SER A 250 -1.89 9.12 0.41
C SER A 250 -2.99 8.37 -0.35
N PHE A 251 -2.66 7.81 -1.53
CA PHE A 251 -3.60 7.04 -2.33
C PHE A 251 -3.98 5.71 -1.66
N LEU A 252 -3.03 5.01 -1.05
CA LEU A 252 -3.29 3.73 -0.39
C LEU A 252 -4.14 3.88 0.89
N GLN A 253 -4.00 5.02 1.59
CA GLN A 253 -4.77 5.33 2.79
C GLN A 253 -6.23 5.70 2.48
N ASP A 254 -6.45 6.56 1.49
CA ASP A 254 -7.79 6.93 1.03
C ASP A 254 -7.78 7.08 -0.51
N PRO A 255 -8.08 5.99 -1.24
CA PRO A 255 -8.03 6.02 -2.70
C PRO A 255 -9.05 7.03 -3.24
N VAL A 256 -8.61 7.83 -4.23
CA VAL A 256 -9.42 8.89 -4.82
C VAL A 256 -10.71 8.30 -5.37
N VAL A 257 -11.84 8.80 -4.87
CA VAL A 257 -13.17 8.19 -5.07
C VAL A 257 -13.98 8.81 -6.21
N HIS A 258 -13.53 9.89 -6.82
CA HIS A 258 -14.22 10.51 -7.96
C HIS A 258 -13.26 10.54 -9.14
N PHE A 259 -13.41 9.60 -10.08
CA PHE A 259 -12.57 9.54 -11.29
C PHE A 259 -12.98 10.56 -12.36
N ASP A 260 -13.53 11.71 -11.96
CA ASP A 260 -13.85 12.80 -12.89
C ASP A 260 -12.54 13.46 -13.34
N LEU A 261 -12.13 13.16 -14.57
CA LEU A 261 -10.85 13.63 -15.11
C LEU A 261 -10.97 15.10 -15.58
N PRO A 262 -9.95 15.95 -15.35
CA PRO A 262 -8.70 15.65 -14.64
C PRO A 262 -8.86 15.70 -13.11
N LEU A 263 -8.18 14.77 -12.42
CA LEU A 263 -8.17 14.74 -10.95
C LEU A 263 -7.44 15.94 -10.36
N ARG A 264 -8.14 16.68 -9.50
CA ARG A 264 -7.60 17.85 -8.79
C ARG A 264 -7.24 17.52 -7.35
N MET A 265 -5.95 17.52 -7.07
CA MET A 265 -5.35 17.05 -5.82
C MET A 265 -4.29 18.02 -5.30
N GLU A 266 -4.32 19.31 -5.64
CA GLU A 266 -3.25 20.28 -5.32
C GLU A 266 -3.04 20.48 -3.81
N ARG A 267 -4.04 20.15 -2.99
CA ARG A 267 -4.03 20.24 -1.53
C ARG A 267 -4.15 18.88 -0.84
N TRP A 268 -3.78 17.81 -1.54
CA TRP A 268 -3.96 16.44 -1.06
C TRP A 268 -3.24 16.17 0.26
N PHE A 269 -2.05 16.74 0.42
CA PHE A 269 -1.30 16.72 1.67
C PHE A 269 -0.49 18.01 1.83
N PRO A 270 -0.20 18.43 3.09
CA PRO A 270 0.69 19.54 3.37
C PRO A 270 2.14 19.17 3.03
N ARG A 271 2.89 20.12 2.46
CA ARG A 271 4.32 19.95 2.10
C ARG A 271 5.21 19.52 3.27
N GLN A 272 4.81 19.83 4.49
CA GLN A 272 5.54 19.43 5.69
C GLN A 272 5.67 17.90 5.84
N GLN A 273 4.70 17.13 5.34
CA GLN A 273 4.79 15.66 5.32
C GLN A 273 5.95 15.20 4.45
N VAL A 274 6.11 15.77 3.25
CA VAL A 274 7.24 15.43 2.37
C VAL A 274 8.58 15.86 2.98
N ARG A 275 8.65 17.05 3.60
CA ARG A 275 9.89 17.57 4.21
C ARG A 275 10.44 16.68 5.33
N ARG A 276 9.58 15.99 6.08
CA ARG A 276 9.97 15.06 7.16
C ARG A 276 10.24 13.65 6.65
N LYS A 277 9.84 13.34 5.42
CA LYS A 277 9.80 11.96 4.92
C LYS A 277 11.18 11.32 4.79
N ARG A 278 12.24 12.10 4.53
CA ARG A 278 13.63 11.59 4.55
C ARG A 278 13.99 11.00 5.91
N ASP A 279 13.74 11.76 6.98
CA ASP A 279 14.01 11.34 8.35
C ASP A 279 13.09 10.18 8.75
N GLU A 280 11.79 10.26 8.40
CA GLU A 280 10.83 9.18 8.67
C GLU A 280 11.25 7.83 8.05
N ILE A 281 11.72 7.84 6.78
CA ILE A 281 12.18 6.62 6.10
C ILE A 281 13.47 6.10 6.76
N ARG A 282 14.41 6.99 7.09
CA ARG A 282 15.66 6.61 7.74
C ARG A 282 15.41 5.96 9.10
N ASP A 283 14.60 6.61 9.93
CA ASP A 283 14.25 6.12 11.26
C ASP A 283 13.50 4.78 11.17
N LEU A 284 12.62 4.63 10.18
CA LEU A 284 11.94 3.36 9.91
C LEU A 284 12.90 2.23 9.57
N VAL A 285 13.84 2.43 8.64
CA VAL A 285 14.82 1.39 8.28
C VAL A 285 15.65 0.99 9.50
N LEU A 286 16.15 1.97 10.26
CA LEU A 286 16.92 1.71 11.47
C LEU A 286 16.10 0.99 12.54
N LEU A 287 14.82 1.33 12.71
CA LEU A 287 13.91 0.69 13.64
C LEU A 287 13.66 -0.78 13.26
N LEU A 288 13.35 -1.06 11.99
CA LEU A 288 13.13 -2.42 11.51
C LEU A 288 14.37 -3.30 11.71
N CYS A 289 15.56 -2.76 11.46
CA CYS A 289 16.81 -3.47 11.69
C CYS A 289 17.08 -3.76 13.17
N ARG A 290 16.72 -2.87 14.09
CA ARG A 290 16.81 -3.12 15.54
C ARG A 290 15.81 -4.20 15.97
N TYR A 291 14.57 -4.13 15.48
CA TYR A 291 13.53 -5.09 15.80
C TYR A 291 13.90 -6.51 15.34
N GLN A 292 14.36 -6.67 14.10
CA GLN A 292 14.79 -7.95 13.56
C GLN A 292 15.98 -8.56 14.33
N ARG A 293 16.91 -7.74 14.84
CA ARG A 293 17.99 -8.19 15.73
C ARG A 293 17.47 -8.68 17.08
N SER A 294 16.50 -8.00 17.67
CA SER A 294 15.89 -8.42 18.94
C SER A 294 15.17 -9.76 18.81
N VAL A 295 14.39 -9.93 17.74
CA VAL A 295 13.61 -11.17 17.50
C VAL A 295 14.52 -12.35 17.21
N MET A 296 15.63 -12.17 16.47
CA MET A 296 16.61 -13.24 16.23
C MET A 296 17.51 -13.53 17.43
N GLY A 297 17.72 -12.56 18.31
CA GLY A 297 18.50 -12.73 19.55
C GLY A 297 17.84 -13.66 20.57
N ASP A 298 16.50 -13.70 20.61
CA ASP A 298 15.74 -14.58 21.51
C ASP A 298 15.62 -16.03 21.02
N VAL A 299 15.73 -16.27 19.71
CA VAL A 299 15.62 -17.64 19.14
C VAL A 299 16.88 -18.48 19.43
N CYS A 300 17.99 -17.87 19.80
CA CYS A 300 19.26 -18.57 20.08
C CYS A 300 19.42 -19.03 21.55
N GLN A 301 18.42 -18.82 22.44
CA GLN A 301 18.51 -19.18 23.87
C GLN A 301 17.79 -20.46 24.29
N THR A 302 17.19 -21.22 23.36
CA THR A 302 16.69 -22.58 23.66
C THR A 302 17.67 -23.65 23.16
N GLU A 303 18.89 -23.64 23.68
CA GLU A 303 19.80 -24.80 23.60
C GLU A 303 19.48 -25.73 24.79
N LEU A 304 19.12 -26.98 24.49
CA LEU A 304 18.93 -28.08 25.43
C LEU A 304 20.20 -28.30 26.29
N PRO A 305 20.06 -28.71 27.57
CA PRO A 305 21.22 -28.88 28.44
C PRO A 305 22.11 -30.05 27.97
N PRO A 306 23.45 -29.94 28.09
CA PRO A 306 24.36 -31.01 27.72
C PRO A 306 24.44 -32.02 28.87
N GLY A 307 24.02 -33.26 28.63
CA GLY A 307 24.42 -34.39 29.47
C GLY A 307 23.35 -35.46 29.69
N SER A 308 23.32 -36.46 28.82
CA SER A 308 22.97 -37.82 29.24
C SER A 308 23.74 -38.82 28.41
N SER A 309 24.87 -39.25 28.96
CA SER A 309 25.62 -40.43 28.58
C SER A 309 24.75 -41.68 28.73
N LEU A 310 24.51 -42.41 27.65
CA LEU A 310 24.12 -43.81 27.70
C LEU A 310 25.18 -44.63 26.95
N GLN A 311 25.95 -45.38 27.74
CA GLN A 311 26.88 -46.40 27.29
C GLN A 311 26.10 -47.57 26.67
N TYR A 312 26.55 -48.05 25.52
CA TYR A 312 26.20 -49.37 25.00
C TYR A 312 27.22 -50.39 25.50
N ARG A 313 26.92 -51.07 26.61
CA ARG A 313 27.12 -52.52 26.81
C ARG A 313 26.52 -52.98 28.13
#